data_AF-A0A452QMU8-F1
#
_entry.id   AF-A0A452QMU8-F1
#
_cell.length_a   1.000
_cell.length_b   1.000
_cell.length_c   1.000
_cell.angle_alpha   90.00
_cell.angle_beta   90.00
_cell.angle_gamma   90.00
#
_symmetry.space_group_name_H-M   'P 1'
#
loop_
_entity.id
_entity.type
_entity.pdbx_description
1 polymer ?
#
loop_
_entity_poly.entity_id
_entity_poly.type
_entity_poly.pdbx_seq_one_letter_code
_entity_poly.pdbx_strand_id
1 'polypeptide(L)'
;MSFRKVVRQSKFRHVFGQPVKNDQCYEDIRVSRVTWDSTFCAVNPKFLAVIVEASGGGAFLVLPLSKTGRIDKAYPTVCGHTGPVLDIDWCPHNDEVIASGSEDCTVMVRHRAVVGPRSQVWLEAAGSRAKQRPQRPSTPLPQVWQIPENGLTSPLTEPVVVLEGHTKRVGIVTWHPTARNVLLSAGCDNVVLIWNVGTAEELYRLDSLHPDLIYNVSWNHNGSLFCSACKDKSVRIIDPRRGALLAEREKAHEGARPMRAIFLADGKVFTTGFSRMSERQLALWDPENLEEPMALQELDSSNGALLPFYDPDTSVVYVCGKGDSSIRYFEITDEPPYIHFLNTFTSKEPQRGMGSMPKRGLEVSKCEIARFYKLHERKCEPIVMTVPRKSDLFQDDLYPDTAGPEAALEAEEWVSGQDANPILISLREAYVPSKQRDLKVSRRNVLSDTRPAVAPSSARPGASTSAVSVHTLVPGGSLTGAAEAGKLEEVMQELRALRALVKEQGERIGRLEEQLGRME
;
A
#
# COMPACT_ATOMS: atom_id res chain seq x y z
N MET A 1 17.54 -38.95 -25.93
CA MET A 1 18.00 -38.21 -24.74
C MET A 1 16.79 -37.53 -24.13
N SER A 2 16.43 -37.87 -22.89
CA SER A 2 15.35 -37.20 -22.17
C SER A 2 15.76 -35.74 -21.98
N PHE A 3 15.05 -34.80 -22.61
CA PHE A 3 15.20 -33.39 -22.32
C PHE A 3 14.86 -33.19 -20.85
N ARG A 4 15.87 -33.13 -19.99
CA ARG A 4 15.71 -32.60 -18.63
C ARG A 4 15.20 -31.18 -18.81
N LYS A 5 13.90 -31.00 -18.59
CA LYS A 5 13.25 -29.69 -18.54
C LYS A 5 14.03 -28.90 -17.47
N VAL A 6 14.92 -28.01 -17.90
CA VAL A 6 15.65 -27.13 -16.99
C VAL A 6 14.57 -26.28 -16.33
N VAL A 7 14.24 -26.60 -15.08
CA VAL A 7 13.27 -25.84 -14.31
C VAL A 7 13.90 -24.47 -14.08
N ARG A 8 13.31 -23.42 -14.65
CA ARG A 8 13.74 -22.04 -14.42
C ARG A 8 13.87 -21.82 -12.91
N GLN A 9 15.02 -21.32 -12.49
CA GLN A 9 15.23 -20.94 -11.10
C GLN A 9 14.53 -19.61 -10.85
N SER A 10 13.43 -19.65 -10.10
CA SER A 10 12.74 -18.46 -9.61
C SER A 10 12.76 -18.48 -8.09
N LYS A 11 13.17 -17.37 -7.48
CA LYS A 11 13.11 -17.18 -6.02
C LYS A 11 11.67 -17.18 -5.49
N PHE A 12 10.70 -16.94 -6.37
CA PHE A 12 9.26 -16.88 -6.07
C PHE A 12 8.49 -18.16 -6.40
N ARG A 13 9.18 -19.20 -6.91
CA ARG A 13 8.55 -20.47 -7.32
C ARG A 13 7.69 -21.12 -6.23
N HIS A 14 8.09 -20.95 -4.98
CA HIS A 14 7.46 -21.54 -3.81
C HIS A 14 6.63 -20.55 -3.00
N VAL A 15 6.29 -19.38 -3.56
CA VAL A 15 5.32 -18.48 -2.95
C VAL A 15 4.01 -19.23 -2.74
N PHE A 16 3.42 -19.05 -1.57
CA PHE A 16 2.11 -19.60 -1.24
C PHE A 16 1.27 -18.55 -0.51
N GLY A 17 -0.04 -18.62 -0.72
CA GLY A 17 -1.02 -17.80 -0.02
C GLY A 17 -1.59 -18.55 1.18
N GLN A 18 -1.67 -17.89 2.33
CA GLN A 18 -2.29 -18.41 3.54
C GLN A 18 -3.35 -17.43 4.06
N PRO A 19 -4.62 -17.84 4.17
CA PRO A 19 -5.63 -17.01 4.82
C PRO A 19 -5.28 -16.89 6.32
N VAL A 20 -5.52 -15.71 6.88
CA VAL A 20 -5.37 -15.51 8.31
C VAL A 20 -6.43 -16.29 9.09
N LYS A 21 -6.22 -16.42 10.41
CA LYS A 21 -7.21 -17.06 11.28
C LYS A 21 -8.46 -16.19 11.38
N ASN A 22 -9.61 -16.80 11.67
CA ASN A 22 -10.90 -16.09 11.71
C ASN A 22 -10.94 -14.91 12.69
N ASP A 23 -10.22 -14.98 13.80
CA ASP A 23 -10.10 -13.88 14.78
C ASP A 23 -9.34 -12.64 14.23
N GLN A 24 -8.60 -12.81 13.14
CA GLN A 24 -7.89 -11.77 12.41
C GLN A 24 -8.66 -11.30 11.16
N CYS A 25 -9.82 -11.90 10.86
CA CYS A 25 -10.73 -11.44 9.81
C CYS A 25 -11.62 -10.31 10.34
N TYR A 26 -12.24 -9.57 9.42
CA TYR A 26 -13.24 -8.56 9.76
C TYR A 26 -14.62 -9.10 9.37
N GLU A 27 -15.46 -9.33 10.37
CA GLU A 27 -16.76 -9.99 10.19
C GLU A 27 -17.94 -9.00 10.32
N ASP A 28 -19.11 -9.39 9.81
CA ASP A 28 -20.35 -8.60 9.79
C ASP A 28 -20.28 -7.30 8.96
N ILE A 29 -19.36 -7.23 7.98
CA ILE A 29 -19.27 -6.11 7.02
C ILE A 29 -20.21 -6.35 5.83
N ARG A 30 -21.20 -5.48 5.62
CA ARG A 30 -22.10 -5.56 4.46
C ARG A 30 -21.46 -4.96 3.21
N VAL A 31 -20.69 -5.77 2.47
CA VAL A 31 -20.01 -5.34 1.23
C VAL A 31 -21.03 -4.95 0.16
N SER A 32 -20.75 -3.88 -0.57
CA SER A 32 -21.62 -3.39 -1.66
C SER A 32 -21.92 -4.46 -2.71
N ARG A 33 -23.19 -4.52 -3.13
CA ARG A 33 -23.68 -5.38 -4.24
C ARG A 33 -23.74 -4.67 -5.59
N VAL A 34 -23.31 -3.40 -5.66
CA VAL A 34 -23.30 -2.63 -6.90
C VAL A 34 -22.48 -3.38 -7.95
N THR A 35 -23.00 -3.48 -9.16
CA THR A 35 -22.31 -4.11 -10.29
C THR A 35 -21.32 -3.12 -10.90
N TRP A 36 -20.10 -3.11 -10.36
CA TRP A 36 -18.99 -2.30 -10.83
C TRP A 36 -17.68 -3.09 -10.74
N ASP A 37 -16.72 -2.85 -11.63
CA ASP A 37 -15.52 -3.67 -11.76
C ASP A 37 -14.30 -3.14 -10.97
N SER A 38 -14.46 -2.14 -10.09
CA SER A 38 -13.40 -1.69 -9.18
C SER A 38 -13.13 -2.72 -8.06
N THR A 39 -12.09 -2.51 -7.27
CA THR A 39 -11.67 -3.43 -6.20
C THR A 39 -12.64 -3.52 -5.02
N PHE A 40 -13.46 -2.49 -4.78
CA PHE A 40 -14.33 -2.30 -3.60
C PHE A 40 -13.62 -2.24 -2.25
N CYS A 41 -12.28 -2.32 -2.25
CA CYS A 41 -11.45 -2.43 -1.07
C CYS A 41 -10.14 -1.69 -1.32
N ALA A 42 -9.81 -0.77 -0.43
CA ALA A 42 -8.54 -0.05 -0.46
C ALA A 42 -7.91 -0.14 0.92
N VAL A 43 -6.62 -0.44 0.99
CA VAL A 43 -5.92 -0.68 2.26
C VAL A 43 -4.61 0.08 2.25
N ASN A 44 -4.25 0.62 3.40
CA ASN A 44 -2.93 1.20 3.64
C ASN A 44 -2.35 0.65 4.96
N PRO A 45 -1.14 1.04 5.38
CA PRO A 45 -0.52 0.52 6.60
C PRO A 45 -1.28 0.78 7.92
N LYS A 46 -2.27 1.68 7.93
CA LYS A 46 -3.05 2.05 9.12
C LYS A 46 -4.51 1.56 9.07
N PHE A 47 -5.13 1.61 7.90
CA PHE A 47 -6.57 1.47 7.74
C PHE A 47 -6.96 0.53 6.58
N LEU A 48 -8.09 -0.15 6.78
CA LEU A 48 -8.85 -0.89 5.79
C LEU A 48 -10.10 -0.07 5.43
N ALA A 49 -10.28 0.24 4.16
CA ALA A 49 -11.49 0.85 3.62
C ALA A 49 -12.27 -0.15 2.75
N VAL A 50 -13.59 -0.24 2.97
CA VAL A 50 -14.47 -1.17 2.25
C VAL A 50 -15.75 -0.45 1.83
N ILE A 51 -16.10 -0.53 0.54
CA ILE A 51 -17.38 0.01 0.06
C ILE A 51 -18.52 -0.85 0.57
N VAL A 52 -19.46 -0.25 1.31
CA VAL A 52 -20.56 -0.96 1.96
C VAL A 52 -21.91 -0.59 1.38
N GLU A 53 -22.90 -1.44 1.61
CA GLU A 53 -24.29 -1.11 1.30
C GLU A 53 -24.80 0.03 2.18
N ALA A 54 -25.34 1.07 1.55
CA ALA A 54 -26.05 2.16 2.20
C ALA A 54 -27.54 2.11 1.83
N SER A 55 -28.42 2.40 2.78
CA SER A 55 -29.89 2.45 2.55
C SER A 55 -30.32 3.71 1.79
N GLY A 56 -29.43 4.69 1.63
CA GLY A 56 -29.61 5.91 0.84
C GLY A 56 -28.27 6.61 0.64
N GLY A 57 -28.00 7.06 -0.59
CA GLY A 57 -26.71 7.63 -0.97
C GLY A 57 -25.58 6.59 -1.12
N GLY A 58 -24.34 7.03 -0.89
CA GLY A 58 -23.14 6.19 -0.93
C GLY A 58 -22.35 6.24 0.36
N ALA A 59 -21.87 5.08 0.80
CA ALA A 59 -21.03 4.99 1.99
C ALA A 59 -19.93 3.94 1.83
N PHE A 60 -18.85 4.13 2.58
CA PHE A 60 -17.82 3.13 2.80
C PHE A 60 -17.39 3.12 4.26
N LEU A 61 -16.86 1.99 4.70
CA LEU A 61 -16.35 1.76 6.04
C LEU A 61 -14.85 2.04 6.05
N VAL A 62 -14.34 2.63 7.13
CA VAL A 62 -12.88 2.76 7.39
C VAL A 62 -12.59 2.19 8.78
N LEU A 63 -11.76 1.15 8.84
CA LEU A 63 -11.40 0.44 10.05
C LEU A 63 -9.89 0.52 10.28
N PRO A 64 -9.41 0.76 11.51
CA PRO A 64 -8.02 0.50 11.87
C PRO A 64 -7.69 -0.98 11.64
N LEU A 65 -6.48 -1.29 11.15
CA LEU A 65 -6.08 -2.69 10.92
C LEU A 65 -6.08 -3.56 12.18
N SER A 66 -5.94 -2.95 13.36
CA SER A 66 -6.01 -3.63 14.65
C SER A 66 -7.42 -4.03 15.06
N LYS A 67 -8.46 -3.47 14.44
CA LYS A 67 -9.86 -3.71 14.78
C LYS A 67 -10.42 -4.92 14.04
N THR A 68 -9.89 -6.11 14.32
CA THR A 68 -10.36 -7.38 13.76
C THR A 68 -11.53 -7.97 14.57
N GLY A 69 -12.14 -9.03 14.03
CA GLY A 69 -13.31 -9.70 14.57
C GLY A 69 -14.62 -9.09 14.09
N ARG A 70 -15.66 -9.26 14.89
CA ARG A 70 -17.03 -8.82 14.57
C ARG A 70 -17.15 -7.30 14.64
N ILE A 71 -17.53 -6.67 13.53
CA ILE A 71 -17.78 -5.24 13.45
C ILE A 71 -19.23 -4.93 13.82
N ASP A 72 -19.44 -3.95 14.69
CA ASP A 72 -20.77 -3.50 15.09
C ASP A 72 -21.53 -2.92 13.88
N LYS A 73 -22.82 -3.24 13.76
CA LYS A 73 -23.71 -2.67 12.73
C LYS A 73 -23.85 -1.16 12.85
N ALA A 74 -23.69 -0.61 14.04
CA ALA A 74 -23.71 0.82 14.32
C ALA A 74 -22.33 1.49 14.14
N TYR A 75 -21.30 0.75 13.69
CA TYR A 75 -20.00 1.34 13.47
C TYR A 75 -20.10 2.48 12.43
N PRO A 76 -19.52 3.66 12.72
CA PRO A 76 -19.66 4.82 11.86
C PRO A 76 -19.03 4.61 10.49
N THR A 77 -19.77 4.99 9.46
CA THR A 77 -19.32 4.97 8.07
C THR A 77 -18.91 6.35 7.60
N VAL A 78 -18.16 6.37 6.52
CA VAL A 78 -17.90 7.55 5.73
C VAL A 78 -19.06 7.73 4.76
N CYS A 79 -19.73 8.87 4.86
CA CYS A 79 -20.91 9.25 4.08
C CYS A 79 -20.65 10.59 3.36
N GLY A 80 -21.69 11.15 2.75
CA GLY A 80 -21.66 12.46 2.07
C GLY A 80 -22.03 12.37 0.60
N HIS A 81 -21.79 11.22 -0.03
CA HIS A 81 -22.24 10.97 -1.39
C HIS A 81 -23.75 10.77 -1.47
N THR A 82 -24.36 11.34 -2.51
CA THR A 82 -25.80 11.23 -2.77
C THR A 82 -26.15 10.03 -3.65
N GLY A 83 -25.15 9.39 -4.24
CA GLY A 83 -25.25 8.12 -4.98
C GLY A 83 -24.24 7.08 -4.48
N PRO A 84 -24.36 5.81 -4.88
CA PRO A 84 -23.40 4.75 -4.51
C PRO A 84 -21.95 5.10 -4.81
N VAL A 85 -21.05 4.77 -3.88
CA VAL A 85 -19.60 4.88 -4.10
C VAL A 85 -19.15 3.75 -5.01
N LEU A 86 -18.43 4.10 -6.09
CA LEU A 86 -17.97 3.17 -7.10
C LEU A 86 -16.51 2.80 -6.92
N ASP A 87 -15.68 3.73 -6.45
CA ASP A 87 -14.25 3.52 -6.29
C ASP A 87 -13.67 4.31 -5.12
N ILE A 88 -12.61 3.78 -4.52
CA ILE A 88 -11.91 4.38 -3.37
C ILE A 88 -10.41 4.15 -3.51
N ASP A 89 -9.61 5.17 -3.23
CA ASP A 89 -8.15 5.07 -3.29
C ASP A 89 -7.47 5.90 -2.19
N TRP A 90 -6.51 5.29 -1.50
CA TRP A 90 -5.74 5.94 -0.43
C TRP A 90 -4.63 6.79 -1.05
N CYS A 91 -4.39 7.97 -0.48
CA CYS A 91 -3.26 8.79 -0.91
C CYS A 91 -1.94 8.06 -0.60
N PRO A 92 -1.05 7.85 -1.59
CA PRO A 92 0.22 7.17 -1.35
C PRO A 92 1.13 7.96 -0.41
N HIS A 93 0.94 9.29 -0.36
CA HIS A 93 1.77 10.21 0.42
C HIS A 93 1.19 10.55 1.81
N ASN A 94 -0.06 10.16 2.09
CA ASN A 94 -0.68 10.41 3.37
C ASN A 94 -1.68 9.28 3.71
N ASP A 95 -1.31 8.46 4.69
CA ASP A 95 -2.10 7.31 5.13
C ASP A 95 -3.46 7.68 5.79
N GLU A 96 -3.77 8.97 5.92
CA GLU A 96 -5.01 9.48 6.51
C GLU A 96 -5.93 10.17 5.50
N VAL A 97 -5.54 10.18 4.23
CA VAL A 97 -6.31 10.78 3.14
C VAL A 97 -6.80 9.71 2.19
N ILE A 98 -8.10 9.70 1.93
CA ILE A 98 -8.74 8.80 0.96
C ILE A 98 -9.61 9.60 0.00
N ALA A 99 -9.55 9.25 -1.28
CA ALA A 99 -10.44 9.74 -2.32
C ALA A 99 -11.55 8.72 -2.59
N SER A 100 -12.75 9.20 -2.92
CA SER A 100 -13.86 8.34 -3.34
C SER A 100 -14.60 8.93 -4.54
N GLY A 101 -14.84 8.10 -5.55
CA GLY A 101 -15.67 8.40 -6.72
C GLY A 101 -17.06 7.77 -6.60
N SER A 102 -18.09 8.46 -7.08
CA SER A 102 -19.49 8.10 -6.83
C SER A 102 -20.38 8.27 -8.07
N GLU A 103 -21.56 7.63 -7.99
CA GLU A 103 -22.64 7.80 -8.97
C GLU A 103 -23.24 9.21 -9.02
N ASP A 104 -23.01 10.02 -7.98
CA ASP A 104 -23.41 11.44 -7.94
C ASP A 104 -22.54 12.38 -8.78
N CYS A 105 -21.63 11.83 -9.59
CA CYS A 105 -20.72 12.57 -10.47
C CYS A 105 -19.64 13.37 -9.73
N THR A 106 -19.52 13.23 -8.41
CA THR A 106 -18.52 13.93 -7.60
C THR A 106 -17.37 13.01 -7.19
N VAL A 107 -16.20 13.61 -7.00
CA VAL A 107 -15.10 12.99 -6.26
C VAL A 107 -14.95 13.72 -4.94
N MET A 108 -14.95 12.97 -3.84
CA MET A 108 -14.76 13.54 -2.51
C MET A 108 -13.43 13.07 -1.93
N VAL A 109 -12.62 14.02 -1.45
CA VAL A 109 -11.42 13.71 -0.68
C VAL A 109 -11.70 13.93 0.79
N ARG A 110 -11.32 12.96 1.62
CA ARG A 110 -11.60 12.97 3.05
C ARG A 110 -10.35 12.87 3.89
N HIS A 111 -10.39 13.66 4.96
CA HIS A 111 -9.46 13.70 6.07
C HIS A 111 -10.34 14.02 7.29
N ARG A 112 -10.32 13.21 8.35
CA ARG A 112 -11.05 13.58 9.56
C ARG A 112 -10.19 14.54 10.40
N ALA A 113 -10.84 15.52 11.03
CA ALA A 113 -10.24 16.36 12.06
C ALA A 113 -10.42 15.71 13.44
N VAL A 114 -9.34 15.59 14.22
CA VAL A 114 -9.49 15.51 15.67
C VAL A 114 -9.72 16.94 16.14
N VAL A 115 -10.96 17.27 16.53
CA VAL A 115 -11.17 18.41 17.42
C VAL A 115 -10.48 18.04 18.74
N GLY A 116 -9.25 18.48 18.92
CA GLY A 116 -8.56 18.32 20.20
C GLY A 116 -9.40 18.95 21.31
N PRO A 117 -9.39 18.40 22.53
CA PRO A 117 -10.09 18.99 23.68
C PRO A 117 -9.37 20.28 24.11
N ARG A 118 -9.59 21.39 23.39
CA ARG A 118 -9.19 22.74 23.83
C ARG A 118 -10.28 23.79 23.65
N SER A 119 -11.48 23.43 23.22
CA SER A 119 -12.64 24.34 23.20
C SER A 119 -13.46 24.35 24.49
N GLN A 120 -13.10 23.58 25.52
CA GLN A 120 -13.84 23.54 26.80
C GLN A 120 -13.27 24.45 27.90
N VAL A 121 -12.27 25.29 27.62
CA VAL A 121 -11.71 26.24 28.62
C VAL A 121 -12.37 27.63 28.53
N TRP A 122 -13.26 27.87 27.57
CA TRP A 122 -13.88 29.20 27.38
C TRP A 122 -15.28 29.39 27.98
N LEU A 123 -15.81 28.40 28.71
CA LEU A 123 -17.13 28.51 29.35
C LEU A 123 -17.12 28.78 30.86
N GLU A 124 -15.96 28.85 31.52
CA GLU A 124 -15.87 29.18 32.96
C GLU A 124 -15.27 30.57 33.25
N ALA A 125 -14.77 31.29 32.24
CA ALA A 125 -14.21 32.65 32.42
C ALA A 125 -15.17 33.79 32.02
N ALA A 126 -16.48 33.51 31.88
CA ALA A 126 -17.51 34.53 31.63
C ALA A 126 -18.29 34.88 32.91
N GLY A 127 -17.56 35.07 34.01
CA GLY A 127 -18.05 35.77 35.19
C GLY A 127 -17.36 37.12 35.30
N SER A 128 -18.10 38.20 35.06
CA SER A 128 -17.75 39.61 35.32
C SER A 128 -17.22 40.45 34.14
N ARG A 129 -18.11 41.34 33.67
CA ARG A 129 -17.88 42.71 33.15
C ARG A 129 -16.62 42.98 32.32
N ALA A 130 -16.80 43.13 31.01
CA ALA A 130 -16.45 44.35 30.25
C ALA A 130 -16.84 44.21 28.76
N LYS A 131 -17.44 45.28 28.21
CA LYS A 131 -17.72 45.44 26.78
C LYS A 131 -16.41 45.62 26.01
N GLN A 132 -15.97 44.62 25.24
CA GLN A 132 -15.12 44.82 24.06
C GLN A 132 -15.36 43.65 23.09
N ARG A 133 -15.63 43.98 21.82
CA ARG A 133 -15.92 43.03 20.74
C ARG A 133 -14.58 42.48 20.22
N PRO A 134 -14.26 41.18 20.33
CA PRO A 134 -13.00 40.66 19.81
C PRO A 134 -13.06 40.61 18.28
N GLN A 135 -12.06 41.20 17.62
CA GLN A 135 -11.85 41.07 16.19
C GLN A 135 -11.51 39.62 15.84
N ARG A 136 -12.05 39.11 14.72
CA ARG A 136 -11.66 37.81 14.17
C ARG A 136 -10.17 37.85 13.81
N PRO A 137 -9.34 36.88 14.26
CA PRO A 137 -8.01 36.74 13.69
C PRO A 137 -8.14 36.37 12.20
N SER A 138 -7.44 37.12 11.33
CA SER A 138 -7.49 37.02 9.87
C SER A 138 -6.47 36.02 9.30
N THR A 139 -6.10 35.01 10.05
CA THR A 139 -5.19 33.94 9.63
C THR A 139 -5.74 32.61 10.15
N PRO A 140 -6.09 31.65 9.29
CA PRO A 140 -6.42 30.32 9.75
C PRO A 140 -5.15 29.71 10.37
N LEU A 141 -5.20 29.45 11.68
CA LEU A 141 -4.17 28.65 12.36
C LEU A 141 -4.13 27.26 11.69
N PRO A 142 -2.95 26.63 11.56
CA PRO A 142 -2.84 25.30 10.98
C PRO A 142 -3.61 24.32 11.86
N GLN A 143 -4.81 23.95 11.40
CA GLN A 143 -5.62 22.93 12.02
C GLN A 143 -4.88 21.61 11.78
N VAL A 144 -4.46 20.91 12.83
CA VAL A 144 -3.76 19.63 12.68
C VAL A 144 -4.82 18.58 12.36
N TRP A 145 -4.76 18.06 11.13
CA TRP A 145 -5.71 17.13 10.56
C TRP A 145 -5.27 15.70 10.91
N GLN A 146 -6.09 14.88 11.59
CA GLN A 146 -5.76 13.47 11.88
C GLN A 146 -7.00 12.53 11.90
N ILE A 147 -6.94 11.36 11.24
CA ILE A 147 -7.87 10.26 11.55
C ILE A 147 -7.46 9.69 12.92
N PRO A 148 -8.36 9.58 13.92
CA PRO A 148 -7.98 9.02 15.22
C PRO A 148 -7.41 7.61 15.05
N GLU A 149 -6.29 7.31 15.72
CA GLU A 149 -5.65 5.98 15.69
C GLU A 149 -6.62 4.83 16.04
N ASN A 150 -7.67 5.14 16.82
CA ASN A 150 -8.72 4.21 17.24
C ASN A 150 -9.89 4.06 16.23
N GLY A 151 -9.78 4.69 15.06
CA GLY A 151 -10.79 4.66 14.00
C GLY A 151 -11.89 5.72 14.15
N LEU A 152 -12.96 5.58 13.37
CA LEU A 152 -14.07 6.52 13.38
C LEU A 152 -14.92 6.34 14.66
N THR A 153 -15.25 7.45 15.33
CA THR A 153 -16.16 7.49 16.51
C THR A 153 -17.54 8.06 16.18
N SER A 154 -17.67 8.71 15.04
CA SER A 154 -18.91 9.28 14.49
C SER A 154 -18.86 9.21 12.96
N PRO A 155 -20.01 9.15 12.27
CA PRO A 155 -20.03 9.15 10.82
C PRO A 155 -19.32 10.39 10.27
N LEU A 156 -18.53 10.21 9.21
CA LEU A 156 -17.83 11.31 8.53
C LEU A 156 -18.66 11.74 7.33
N THR A 157 -19.38 12.85 7.44
CA THR A 157 -20.30 13.35 6.41
C THR A 157 -19.71 14.49 5.58
N GLU A 158 -18.87 15.32 6.19
CA GLU A 158 -18.26 16.48 5.53
C GLU A 158 -16.92 16.06 4.89
N PRO A 159 -16.78 16.20 3.56
CA PRO A 159 -15.50 16.02 2.89
C PRO A 159 -14.60 17.24 3.08
N VAL A 160 -13.30 17.06 2.89
CA VAL A 160 -12.33 18.18 2.89
C VAL A 160 -12.49 19.00 1.61
N VAL A 161 -12.62 18.28 0.50
CA VAL A 161 -12.78 18.84 -0.84
C VAL A 161 -13.81 18.00 -1.60
N VAL A 162 -14.70 18.70 -2.30
CA VAL A 162 -15.58 18.12 -3.32
C VAL A 162 -15.08 18.61 -4.66
N LEU A 163 -14.72 17.67 -5.55
CA LEU A 163 -14.28 17.95 -6.90
C LEU A 163 -15.47 17.70 -7.83
N GLU A 164 -15.95 18.77 -8.44
CA GLU A 164 -17.09 18.77 -9.36
C GLU A 164 -16.61 19.12 -10.75
N GLY A 165 -16.83 18.23 -11.71
CA GLY A 165 -16.39 18.44 -13.10
C GLY A 165 -16.87 17.37 -14.08
N HIS A 166 -17.13 16.16 -13.59
CA HIS A 166 -17.76 15.10 -14.38
C HIS A 166 -19.28 15.33 -14.50
N THR A 167 -19.82 14.93 -15.64
CA THR A 167 -21.27 15.01 -15.96
C THR A 167 -22.01 13.69 -15.75
N LYS A 168 -21.26 12.60 -15.55
CA LYS A 168 -21.77 11.26 -15.26
C LYS A 168 -20.98 10.66 -14.10
N ARG A 169 -21.45 9.51 -13.60
CA ARG A 169 -20.83 8.78 -12.50
C ARG A 169 -19.32 8.63 -12.65
N VAL A 170 -18.60 8.83 -11.55
CA VAL A 170 -17.15 8.67 -11.48
C VAL A 170 -16.82 7.32 -10.89
N GLY A 171 -16.18 6.48 -11.69
CA GLY A 171 -15.96 5.08 -11.33
C GLY A 171 -14.50 4.65 -11.25
N ILE A 172 -13.58 5.58 -11.47
CA ILE A 172 -12.13 5.38 -11.40
C ILE A 172 -11.55 6.60 -10.69
N VAL A 173 -10.85 6.38 -9.58
CA VAL A 173 -10.03 7.38 -8.90
C VAL A 173 -8.64 6.80 -8.64
N THR A 174 -7.59 7.55 -8.98
CA THR A 174 -6.22 7.08 -8.74
C THR A 174 -5.29 8.25 -8.44
N TRP A 175 -4.59 8.18 -7.31
CA TRP A 175 -3.60 9.19 -6.94
C TRP A 175 -2.36 9.13 -7.83
N HIS A 176 -1.75 10.29 -8.04
CA HIS A 176 -0.43 10.35 -8.67
C HIS A 176 0.61 9.66 -7.77
N PRO A 177 1.55 8.88 -8.32
CA PRO A 177 2.50 8.12 -7.50
C PRO A 177 3.62 8.98 -6.89
N THR A 178 3.93 10.13 -7.49
CA THR A 178 5.13 10.93 -7.14
C THR A 178 4.85 12.38 -6.80
N ALA A 179 3.67 12.91 -7.16
CA ALA A 179 3.37 14.34 -7.11
C ALA A 179 2.31 14.59 -6.05
N ARG A 180 2.60 15.52 -5.15
CA ARG A 180 1.75 15.79 -4.00
C ARG A 180 0.39 16.33 -4.44
N ASN A 181 -0.68 15.85 -3.81
CA ASN A 181 -2.06 16.32 -4.01
C ASN A 181 -2.60 16.18 -5.44
N VAL A 182 -1.89 15.52 -6.36
CA VAL A 182 -2.39 15.29 -7.72
C VAL A 182 -3.26 14.03 -7.72
N LEU A 183 -4.50 14.17 -8.16
CA LEU A 183 -5.47 13.07 -8.24
C LEU A 183 -6.06 12.99 -9.65
N LEU A 184 -6.15 11.79 -10.19
CA LEU A 184 -6.84 11.51 -11.46
C LEU A 184 -8.22 10.92 -11.18
N SER A 185 -9.22 11.40 -11.90
CA SER A 185 -10.55 10.80 -11.95
C SER A 185 -10.99 10.54 -13.39
N ALA A 186 -11.68 9.43 -13.61
CA ALA A 186 -12.30 9.13 -14.90
C ALA A 186 -13.77 8.75 -14.72
N GLY A 187 -14.62 9.40 -15.50
CA GLY A 187 -16.08 9.27 -15.44
C GLY A 187 -16.65 8.45 -16.60
N CYS A 188 -17.92 8.05 -16.46
CA CYS A 188 -18.71 7.45 -17.55
C CYS A 188 -19.09 8.46 -18.65
N ASP A 189 -18.65 9.71 -18.52
CA ASP A 189 -18.67 10.73 -19.58
C ASP A 189 -17.46 10.60 -20.51
N ASN A 190 -16.61 9.58 -20.29
CA ASN A 190 -15.40 9.29 -21.06
C ASN A 190 -14.35 10.40 -20.98
N VAL A 191 -14.45 11.25 -19.95
CA VAL A 191 -13.48 12.31 -19.67
C VAL A 191 -12.54 11.81 -18.58
N VAL A 192 -11.26 12.14 -18.72
CA VAL A 192 -10.27 12.05 -17.65
C VAL A 192 -9.97 13.46 -17.15
N LEU A 193 -10.11 13.67 -15.84
CA LEU A 193 -9.79 14.92 -15.16
C LEU A 193 -8.64 14.70 -14.20
N ILE A 194 -7.73 15.66 -14.15
CA ILE A 194 -6.59 15.68 -13.21
C ILE A 194 -6.73 16.92 -12.34
N TRP A 195 -6.63 16.71 -11.03
CA TRP A 195 -6.96 17.70 -10.02
C TRP A 195 -5.76 17.98 -9.13
N ASN A 196 -5.65 19.23 -8.69
CA ASN A 196 -4.88 19.57 -7.49
C ASN A 196 -5.84 19.59 -6.30
N VAL A 197 -5.76 18.57 -5.45
CA VAL A 197 -6.61 18.43 -4.27
C VAL A 197 -6.33 19.52 -3.23
N GLY A 198 -5.12 20.09 -3.21
CA GLY A 198 -4.75 21.16 -2.27
C GLY A 198 -5.45 22.48 -2.58
N THR A 199 -5.65 22.79 -3.86
CA THR A 199 -6.31 24.03 -4.33
C THR A 199 -7.75 23.81 -4.81
N ALA A 200 -8.18 22.55 -4.96
CA ALA A 200 -9.43 22.15 -5.60
C ALA A 200 -9.55 22.61 -7.07
N GLU A 201 -8.42 22.81 -7.75
CA GLU A 201 -8.37 23.24 -9.14
C GLU A 201 -8.28 22.04 -10.09
N GLU A 202 -8.94 22.18 -11.25
CA GLU A 202 -8.77 21.29 -12.39
C GLU A 202 -7.47 21.65 -13.12
N LEU A 203 -6.48 20.76 -13.10
CA LEU A 203 -5.19 20.96 -13.77
C LEU A 203 -5.30 20.63 -15.27
N TYR A 204 -5.90 19.48 -15.59
CA TYR A 204 -6.03 19.02 -16.97
C TYR A 204 -7.37 18.33 -17.19
N ARG A 205 -7.95 18.58 -18.37
CA ARG A 205 -9.17 17.94 -18.89
C ARG A 205 -8.89 17.26 -20.20
N LEU A 206 -9.10 15.94 -20.24
CA LEU A 206 -8.89 15.09 -21.41
C LEU A 206 -10.24 14.49 -21.81
N ASP A 207 -10.95 15.16 -22.71
CA ASP A 207 -12.33 14.86 -23.10
C ASP A 207 -12.47 14.21 -24.49
N SER A 208 -11.42 14.29 -25.31
CA SER A 208 -11.43 13.88 -26.72
C SER A 208 -10.64 12.60 -27.01
N LEU A 209 -9.94 12.05 -26.00
CA LEU A 209 -9.05 10.90 -26.18
C LEU A 209 -9.79 9.55 -26.17
N HIS A 210 -10.99 9.49 -25.57
CA HIS A 210 -11.72 8.25 -25.36
C HIS A 210 -13.12 8.32 -25.98
N PRO A 211 -13.40 7.56 -27.06
CA PRO A 211 -14.70 7.61 -27.73
C PRO A 211 -15.81 6.81 -26.99
N ASP A 212 -15.44 5.91 -26.08
CA ASP A 212 -16.36 5.04 -25.32
C ASP A 212 -15.86 4.89 -23.87
N LEU A 213 -16.57 4.10 -23.06
CA LEU A 213 -16.34 3.92 -21.64
C LEU A 213 -14.89 3.52 -21.33
N ILE A 214 -14.28 4.27 -20.42
CA ILE A 214 -12.97 3.95 -19.86
C ILE A 214 -13.16 2.86 -18.79
N TYR A 215 -12.51 1.72 -18.98
CA TYR A 215 -12.56 0.63 -18.03
C TYR A 215 -11.62 0.88 -16.85
N ASN A 216 -10.36 1.21 -17.10
CA ASN A 216 -9.40 1.56 -16.05
C ASN A 216 -8.36 2.56 -16.56
N VAL A 217 -7.69 3.20 -15.61
CA VAL A 217 -6.51 4.03 -15.80
C VAL A 217 -5.41 3.54 -14.85
N SER A 218 -4.15 3.61 -15.26
CA SER A 218 -2.98 3.33 -14.41
C SER A 218 -1.86 4.31 -14.73
N TRP A 219 -1.32 4.96 -13.70
CA TRP A 219 -0.08 5.72 -13.80
C TRP A 219 1.11 4.80 -14.07
N ASN A 220 2.13 5.32 -14.77
CA ASN A 220 3.45 4.70 -14.82
C ASN A 220 4.23 5.01 -13.53
N HIS A 221 5.43 4.42 -13.39
CA HIS A 221 6.20 4.48 -12.13
C HIS A 221 6.54 5.90 -11.66
N ASN A 222 6.86 6.81 -12.58
CA ASN A 222 7.21 8.21 -12.26
C ASN A 222 6.01 9.18 -12.33
N GLY A 223 4.86 8.72 -12.81
CA GLY A 223 3.66 9.55 -13.05
C GLY A 223 3.74 10.47 -14.26
N SER A 224 4.73 10.32 -15.15
CA SER A 224 4.81 11.12 -16.37
C SER A 224 3.74 10.74 -17.40
N LEU A 225 3.29 9.48 -17.39
CA LEU A 225 2.31 8.92 -18.33
C LEU A 225 1.26 8.12 -17.59
N PHE A 226 0.08 7.97 -18.21
CA PHE A 226 -0.88 6.95 -17.79
C PHE A 226 -1.30 6.09 -18.98
N CYS A 227 -1.65 4.83 -18.69
CA CYS A 227 -2.27 3.94 -19.65
C CYS A 227 -3.75 3.78 -19.31
N SER A 228 -4.55 3.56 -20.34
CA SER A 228 -5.99 3.41 -20.21
C SER A 228 -6.50 2.27 -21.08
N ALA A 229 -7.48 1.54 -20.57
CA ALA A 229 -8.22 0.53 -21.33
C ALA A 229 -9.63 1.05 -21.63
N CYS A 230 -10.05 1.00 -22.89
CA CYS A 230 -11.33 1.54 -23.35
C CYS A 230 -12.24 0.45 -23.93
N LYS A 231 -13.55 0.71 -23.91
CA LYS A 231 -14.60 -0.18 -24.44
C LYS A 231 -14.58 -0.34 -25.97
N ASP A 232 -13.90 0.57 -26.68
CA ASP A 232 -13.57 0.42 -28.10
C ASP A 232 -12.53 -0.68 -28.38
N LYS A 233 -12.03 -1.35 -27.33
CA LYS A 233 -11.01 -2.40 -27.32
C LYS A 233 -9.57 -1.88 -27.52
N SER A 234 -9.37 -0.58 -27.46
CA SER A 234 -8.05 0.03 -27.53
C SER A 234 -7.43 0.19 -26.14
N VAL A 235 -6.11 0.00 -26.10
CA VAL A 235 -5.25 0.41 -24.98
C VAL A 235 -4.45 1.62 -25.42
N ARG A 236 -4.47 2.69 -24.63
CA ARG A 236 -3.83 3.97 -24.97
C ARG A 236 -2.82 4.37 -23.92
N ILE A 237 -1.66 4.84 -24.37
CA ILE A 237 -0.62 5.47 -23.56
C ILE A 237 -0.67 6.97 -23.82
N ILE A 238 -0.89 7.74 -22.76
CA ILE A 238 -1.22 9.16 -22.85
C ILE A 238 -0.25 9.97 -21.98
N ASP A 239 0.23 11.08 -22.53
CA ASP A 239 0.86 12.13 -21.75
C ASP A 239 -0.23 13.12 -21.30
N PRO A 240 -0.56 13.16 -20.00
CA PRO A 240 -1.63 14.02 -19.48
C PRO A 240 -1.33 15.51 -19.62
N ARG A 241 -0.06 15.92 -19.48
CA ARG A 241 0.34 17.34 -19.45
C ARG A 241 0.26 17.97 -20.83
N ARG A 242 0.58 17.16 -21.84
CA ARG A 242 0.49 17.55 -23.26
C ARG A 242 -0.89 17.31 -23.86
N GLY A 243 -1.75 16.56 -23.16
CA GLY A 243 -3.01 16.06 -23.70
C GLY A 243 -2.83 15.21 -24.96
N ALA A 244 -1.70 14.52 -25.07
CA ALA A 244 -1.28 13.85 -26.29
C ALA A 244 -1.35 12.33 -26.15
N LEU A 245 -1.95 11.68 -27.15
CA LEU A 245 -1.87 10.24 -27.33
C LEU A 245 -0.48 9.88 -27.89
N LEU A 246 0.32 9.15 -27.11
CA LEU A 246 1.67 8.75 -27.52
C LEU A 246 1.67 7.44 -28.28
N ALA A 247 0.87 6.48 -27.83
CA ALA A 247 0.78 5.17 -28.45
C ALA A 247 -0.63 4.59 -28.25
N GLU A 248 -1.13 3.88 -29.25
CA GLU A 248 -2.42 3.20 -29.21
C GLU A 248 -2.30 1.79 -29.77
N ARG A 249 -2.83 0.83 -29.02
CA ARG A 249 -3.08 -0.52 -29.49
C ARG A 249 -4.57 -0.75 -29.68
N GLU A 250 -5.02 -0.68 -30.93
CA GLU A 250 -6.37 -1.12 -31.29
C GLU A 250 -6.54 -2.63 -31.13
N LYS A 251 -7.68 -3.05 -30.59
CA LYS A 251 -8.03 -4.47 -30.40
C LYS A 251 -6.94 -5.25 -29.65
N ALA A 252 -6.44 -4.70 -28.54
CA ALA A 252 -5.48 -5.38 -27.66
C ALA A 252 -5.99 -6.78 -27.26
N HIS A 253 -7.30 -6.91 -27.07
CA HIS A 253 -8.00 -8.17 -26.95
C HIS A 253 -9.22 -8.18 -27.89
N GLU A 254 -9.50 -9.30 -28.54
CA GLU A 254 -10.61 -9.38 -29.51
C GLU A 254 -11.99 -9.48 -28.86
N GLY A 255 -12.06 -9.90 -27.60
CA GLY A 255 -13.28 -10.08 -26.83
C GLY A 255 -14.05 -8.77 -26.63
N ALA A 256 -15.34 -8.88 -26.31
CA ALA A 256 -16.22 -7.74 -26.06
C ALA A 256 -16.37 -7.37 -24.56
N ARG A 257 -15.72 -8.14 -23.68
CA ARG A 257 -15.79 -7.96 -22.23
C ARG A 257 -14.75 -6.95 -21.75
N PRO A 258 -14.93 -6.37 -20.54
CA PRO A 258 -13.99 -5.40 -20.00
C PRO A 258 -12.56 -5.93 -19.93
N MET A 259 -11.60 -5.07 -20.24
CA MET A 259 -10.18 -5.35 -20.09
C MET A 259 -9.56 -4.39 -19.07
N ARG A 260 -8.37 -4.74 -18.60
CA ARG A 260 -7.52 -3.91 -17.75
C ARG A 260 -6.16 -3.73 -18.39
N ALA A 261 -5.55 -2.57 -18.20
CA ALA A 261 -4.19 -2.26 -18.59
C ALA A 261 -3.45 -1.60 -17.43
N ILE A 262 -2.27 -2.10 -17.07
CA ILE A 262 -1.41 -1.50 -16.03
C ILE A 262 0.01 -1.36 -16.55
N PHE A 263 0.72 -0.35 -16.04
CA PHE A 263 2.16 -0.24 -16.27
C PHE A 263 2.95 -1.18 -15.37
N LEU A 264 4.06 -1.66 -15.91
CA LEU A 264 5.10 -2.36 -15.17
C LEU A 264 6.25 -1.40 -14.82
N ALA A 265 7.19 -1.84 -13.98
CA ALA A 265 8.27 -0.99 -13.48
C ALA A 265 9.25 -0.56 -14.59
N ASP A 266 9.38 -1.38 -15.63
CA ASP A 266 10.20 -1.15 -16.82
C ASP A 266 9.50 -0.30 -17.90
N GLY A 267 8.28 0.16 -17.65
CA GLY A 267 7.47 0.92 -18.60
C GLY A 267 6.64 0.05 -19.56
N LYS A 268 6.81 -1.28 -19.56
CA LYS A 268 5.96 -2.18 -20.35
C LYS A 268 4.51 -2.13 -19.87
N VAL A 269 3.56 -2.52 -20.73
CA VAL A 269 2.13 -2.55 -20.39
C VAL A 269 1.65 -3.99 -20.28
N PHE A 270 1.07 -4.33 -19.13
CA PHE A 270 0.43 -5.62 -18.90
C PHE A 270 -1.08 -5.47 -19.00
N THR A 271 -1.71 -6.31 -19.81
CA THR A 271 -3.16 -6.28 -20.01
C THR A 271 -3.82 -7.60 -19.63
N THR A 272 -5.03 -7.49 -19.12
CA THR A 272 -5.91 -8.64 -18.92
C THR A 272 -7.21 -8.40 -19.68
N GLY A 273 -7.64 -9.35 -20.49
CA GLY A 273 -8.84 -9.20 -21.30
C GLY A 273 -9.42 -10.54 -21.69
N PHE A 274 -10.10 -10.57 -22.82
CA PHE A 274 -10.82 -11.76 -23.28
C PHE A 274 -10.55 -12.03 -24.77
N SER A 275 -10.43 -13.31 -25.13
CA SER A 275 -10.40 -13.77 -26.51
C SER A 275 -11.76 -13.55 -27.17
N ARG A 276 -11.82 -13.69 -28.49
CA ARG A 276 -13.09 -13.70 -29.25
C ARG A 276 -14.03 -14.81 -28.77
N MET A 277 -13.48 -15.93 -28.28
CA MET A 277 -14.23 -17.06 -27.72
C MET A 277 -14.57 -16.86 -26.23
N SER A 278 -14.33 -15.67 -25.67
CA SER A 278 -14.55 -15.33 -24.26
C SER A 278 -13.65 -16.08 -23.27
N GLU A 279 -12.45 -16.46 -23.67
CA GLU A 279 -11.42 -16.96 -22.75
C GLU A 279 -10.62 -15.81 -22.18
N ARG A 280 -10.33 -15.84 -20.88
CA ARG A 280 -9.50 -14.84 -20.22
C ARG A 280 -8.07 -14.93 -20.73
N GLN A 281 -7.51 -13.79 -21.10
CA GLN A 281 -6.18 -13.65 -21.68
C GLN A 281 -5.34 -12.67 -20.85
N LEU A 282 -4.06 -12.98 -20.73
CA LEU A 282 -3.02 -12.09 -20.25
C LEU A 282 -2.14 -11.72 -21.44
N ALA A 283 -1.81 -10.45 -21.60
CA ALA A 283 -0.84 -10.02 -22.61
C ALA A 283 0.18 -9.03 -22.04
N LEU A 284 1.40 -9.11 -22.56
CA LEU A 284 2.48 -8.18 -22.27
C LEU A 284 2.83 -7.42 -23.55
N TRP A 285 2.91 -6.09 -23.44
CA TRP A 285 3.12 -5.19 -24.57
C TRP A 285 4.33 -4.31 -24.32
N ASP A 286 5.10 -4.09 -25.38
CA ASP A 286 6.15 -3.09 -25.42
C ASP A 286 5.55 -1.78 -25.96
N PRO A 287 5.60 -0.65 -25.22
CA PRO A 287 5.17 0.65 -25.71
C PRO A 287 5.87 1.08 -27.01
N GLU A 288 7.11 0.64 -27.23
CA GLU A 288 7.85 0.97 -28.46
C GLU A 288 7.33 0.18 -29.67
N ASN A 289 6.78 -1.01 -29.44
CA ASN A 289 6.20 -1.86 -30.46
C ASN A 289 4.87 -2.49 -30.01
N LEU A 290 3.77 -1.80 -30.27
CA LEU A 290 2.42 -2.24 -29.93
C LEU A 290 1.77 -3.12 -31.02
N GLU A 291 2.45 -3.46 -32.11
CA GLU A 291 1.83 -4.22 -33.21
C GLU A 291 1.52 -5.67 -32.83
N GLU A 292 2.39 -6.30 -32.04
CA GLU A 292 2.22 -7.67 -31.55
C GLU A 292 2.55 -7.75 -30.06
N PRO A 293 1.82 -8.56 -29.27
CA PRO A 293 2.14 -8.76 -27.87
C PRO A 293 3.45 -9.55 -27.75
N MET A 294 4.31 -9.14 -26.82
CA MET A 294 5.53 -9.89 -26.47
C MET A 294 5.18 -11.29 -25.95
N ALA A 295 4.09 -11.39 -25.20
CA ALA A 295 3.52 -12.63 -24.70
C ALA A 295 2.01 -12.52 -24.68
N LEU A 296 1.32 -13.59 -25.10
CA LEU A 296 -0.11 -13.75 -24.96
C LEU A 296 -0.37 -15.13 -24.34
N GLN A 297 -1.01 -15.16 -23.18
CA GLN A 297 -1.32 -16.39 -22.46
C GLN A 297 -2.83 -16.48 -22.19
N GLU A 298 -3.43 -17.57 -22.63
CA GLU A 298 -4.82 -17.93 -22.32
C GLU A 298 -4.90 -18.63 -20.97
N LEU A 299 -5.97 -18.35 -20.22
CA LEU A 299 -6.16 -18.84 -18.86
C LEU A 299 -7.32 -19.82 -18.73
N ASP A 300 -8.56 -19.34 -18.81
CA ASP A 300 -9.78 -20.14 -18.70
C ASP A 300 -10.99 -19.39 -19.30
N SER A 301 -12.15 -20.03 -19.36
CA SER A 301 -13.38 -19.47 -19.94
C SER A 301 -14.33 -18.82 -18.90
N SER A 302 -13.78 -18.33 -17.78
CA SER A 302 -14.60 -17.67 -16.76
C SER A 302 -15.04 -16.27 -17.18
N ASN A 303 -16.15 -15.78 -16.63
CA ASN A 303 -16.79 -14.53 -17.05
C ASN A 303 -16.24 -13.24 -16.40
N GLY A 304 -15.60 -13.36 -15.23
CA GLY A 304 -15.17 -12.21 -14.43
C GLY A 304 -13.95 -11.52 -15.02
N ALA A 305 -14.01 -10.19 -15.15
CA ALA A 305 -12.86 -9.37 -15.54
C ALA A 305 -11.75 -9.53 -14.50
N LEU A 306 -10.54 -9.81 -14.97
CA LEU A 306 -9.37 -9.95 -14.10
C LEU A 306 -8.87 -8.58 -13.68
N LEU A 307 -8.53 -8.45 -12.40
CA LEU A 307 -7.86 -7.30 -11.82
C LEU A 307 -6.38 -7.66 -11.64
N PRO A 308 -5.47 -7.02 -12.38
CA PRO A 308 -4.05 -7.22 -12.19
C PRO A 308 -3.52 -6.32 -11.06
N PHE A 309 -2.81 -6.93 -10.11
CA PHE A 309 -2.08 -6.27 -9.04
C PHE A 309 -0.60 -6.56 -9.25
N TYR A 310 0.16 -5.55 -9.69
CA TYR A 310 1.58 -5.70 -9.97
C TYR A 310 2.42 -5.18 -8.80
N ASP A 311 3.42 -5.97 -8.45
CA ASP A 311 4.44 -5.61 -7.48
C ASP A 311 5.75 -5.25 -8.20
N PRO A 312 6.14 -3.96 -8.26
CA PRO A 312 7.35 -3.53 -8.96
C PRO A 312 8.64 -4.08 -8.33
N ASP A 313 8.65 -4.30 -7.02
CA ASP A 313 9.86 -4.72 -6.28
C ASP A 313 10.23 -6.18 -6.59
N THR A 314 9.22 -7.02 -6.83
CA THR A 314 9.40 -8.46 -7.10
C THR A 314 9.15 -8.84 -8.55
N SER A 315 8.60 -7.92 -9.35
CA SER A 315 8.08 -8.18 -10.70
C SER A 315 7.05 -9.33 -10.74
N VAL A 316 6.29 -9.50 -9.66
CA VAL A 316 5.20 -10.47 -9.59
C VAL A 316 3.87 -9.76 -9.85
N VAL A 317 3.07 -10.31 -10.77
CA VAL A 317 1.69 -9.87 -11.01
C VAL A 317 0.72 -10.90 -10.47
N TYR A 318 -0.25 -10.44 -9.68
CA TYR A 318 -1.34 -11.23 -9.15
C TYR A 318 -2.62 -10.87 -9.92
N VAL A 319 -3.35 -11.87 -10.40
CA VAL A 319 -4.61 -11.67 -11.13
C VAL A 319 -5.75 -12.38 -10.40
N CYS A 320 -6.83 -11.64 -10.19
CA CYS A 320 -8.07 -12.18 -9.61
C CYS A 320 -9.28 -11.40 -10.12
N GLY A 321 -10.41 -12.09 -10.34
CA GLY A 321 -11.65 -11.47 -10.80
C GLY A 321 -12.77 -11.56 -9.77
N LYS A 322 -13.71 -10.63 -9.79
CA LYS A 322 -14.95 -10.75 -9.01
C LYS A 322 -15.70 -12.04 -9.42
N GLY A 323 -16.10 -12.83 -8.44
CA GLY A 323 -16.71 -14.14 -8.64
C GLY A 323 -15.72 -15.31 -8.64
N ASP A 324 -14.41 -15.07 -8.78
CA ASP A 324 -13.40 -16.13 -8.68
C ASP A 324 -13.18 -16.56 -7.23
N SER A 325 -12.79 -17.80 -7.02
CA SER A 325 -12.33 -18.29 -5.71
C SER A 325 -10.81 -18.48 -5.64
N SER A 326 -10.08 -18.00 -6.66
CA SER A 326 -8.63 -18.18 -6.79
C SER A 326 -7.89 -16.89 -7.12
N ILE A 327 -6.65 -16.78 -6.65
CA ILE A 327 -5.69 -15.74 -7.03
C ILE A 327 -4.54 -16.44 -7.75
N ARG A 328 -4.32 -16.10 -9.02
CA ARG A 328 -3.18 -16.64 -9.81
C ARG A 328 -2.08 -15.61 -9.81
N TYR A 329 -0.83 -16.05 -9.82
CA TYR A 329 0.30 -15.13 -9.85
C TYR A 329 1.40 -15.62 -10.78
N PHE A 330 2.04 -14.63 -11.42
CA PHE A 330 3.00 -14.79 -12.49
C PHE A 330 4.20 -13.89 -12.19
N GLU A 331 5.38 -14.34 -12.55
CA GLU A 331 6.59 -13.52 -12.53
C GLU A 331 6.84 -12.99 -13.94
N ILE A 332 7.06 -11.70 -14.05
CA ILE A 332 7.42 -11.05 -15.31
C ILE A 332 8.94 -10.92 -15.38
N THR A 333 9.50 -11.35 -16.50
CA THR A 333 10.94 -11.26 -16.77
C THR A 333 11.20 -10.92 -18.22
N ASP A 334 12.43 -10.50 -18.54
CA ASP A 334 12.85 -10.29 -19.93
C ASP A 334 13.18 -11.61 -20.68
N GLU A 335 13.13 -12.76 -20.02
CA GLU A 335 13.32 -14.07 -20.65
C GLU A 335 11.99 -14.65 -21.18
N PRO A 336 11.91 -15.09 -22.46
CA PRO A 336 10.74 -15.79 -23.00
C PRO A 336 10.33 -17.00 -22.14
N PRO A 337 9.02 -17.24 -21.92
CA PRO A 337 7.85 -16.59 -22.52
C PRO A 337 7.43 -15.27 -21.84
N TYR A 338 8.32 -14.60 -21.11
CA TYR A 338 8.15 -13.33 -20.38
C TYR A 338 7.20 -13.39 -19.18
N ILE A 339 6.02 -13.98 -19.36
CA ILE A 339 5.02 -14.22 -18.31
C ILE A 339 5.19 -15.65 -17.80
N HIS A 340 5.76 -15.81 -16.61
CA HIS A 340 6.03 -17.12 -16.02
C HIS A 340 5.01 -17.44 -14.92
N PHE A 341 4.16 -18.45 -15.14
CA PHE A 341 3.23 -18.91 -14.11
C PHE A 341 3.99 -19.45 -12.89
N LEU A 342 3.68 -18.91 -11.71
CA LEU A 342 4.27 -19.36 -10.45
C LEU A 342 3.37 -20.42 -9.80
N ASN A 343 2.21 -20.01 -9.31
CA ASN A 343 1.27 -20.86 -8.61
C ASN A 343 -0.10 -20.17 -8.47
N THR A 344 -1.08 -20.88 -7.92
CA THR A 344 -2.44 -20.41 -7.68
C THR A 344 -2.80 -20.60 -6.22
N PHE A 345 -3.30 -19.55 -5.58
CA PHE A 345 -4.02 -19.66 -4.31
C PHE A 345 -5.48 -19.99 -4.62
N THR A 346 -6.04 -21.03 -3.98
CA THR A 346 -7.43 -21.45 -4.18
C THR A 346 -8.17 -21.49 -2.85
N SER A 347 -9.41 -21.05 -2.88
CA SER A 347 -10.33 -21.05 -1.74
C SER A 347 -11.72 -21.56 -2.16
N LYS A 348 -12.61 -21.79 -1.20
CA LYS A 348 -13.96 -22.32 -1.46
C LYS A 348 -14.97 -21.24 -1.82
N GLU A 349 -14.78 -20.03 -1.32
CA GLU A 349 -15.76 -18.94 -1.44
C GLU A 349 -15.35 -17.96 -2.54
N PRO A 350 -16.29 -17.47 -3.37
CA PRO A 350 -16.00 -16.49 -4.41
C PRO A 350 -15.76 -15.10 -3.82
N GLN A 351 -14.82 -14.35 -4.40
CA GLN A 351 -14.53 -12.97 -4.00
C GLN A 351 -15.56 -11.98 -4.55
N ARG A 352 -15.97 -11.01 -3.73
CA ARG A 352 -16.80 -9.84 -4.10
C ARG A 352 -15.96 -8.62 -4.46
N GLY A 353 -14.70 -8.61 -4.01
CA GLY A 353 -13.74 -7.53 -4.18
C GLY A 353 -12.40 -7.95 -3.57
N MET A 354 -11.37 -7.14 -3.81
CA MET A 354 -10.01 -7.48 -3.39
C MET A 354 -9.22 -6.20 -3.12
N GLY A 355 -8.75 -6.03 -1.90
CA GLY A 355 -7.77 -5.00 -1.57
C GLY A 355 -6.36 -5.56 -1.60
N SER A 356 -5.36 -4.71 -1.84
CA SER A 356 -3.95 -5.08 -1.76
C SER A 356 -3.22 -4.14 -0.82
N MET A 357 -2.38 -4.68 0.06
CA MET A 357 -1.60 -3.91 1.02
C MET A 357 -0.35 -3.32 0.36
N PRO A 358 -0.07 -2.01 0.51
CA PRO A 358 1.19 -1.41 0.12
C PRO A 358 2.38 -2.04 0.85
N LYS A 359 3.58 -1.97 0.24
CA LYS A 359 4.81 -2.55 0.77
C LYS A 359 5.13 -2.16 2.22
N ARG A 360 4.84 -0.91 2.58
CA ARG A 360 5.01 -0.35 3.93
C ARG A 360 4.21 -1.08 5.02
N GLY A 361 3.13 -1.78 4.68
CA GLY A 361 2.25 -2.48 5.63
C GLY A 361 2.49 -4.00 5.74
N LEU A 362 3.52 -4.52 5.07
CA LEU A 362 3.85 -5.95 5.06
C LEU A 362 4.71 -6.35 6.27
N GLU A 363 4.56 -7.58 6.74
CA GLU A 363 5.39 -8.17 7.78
C GLU A 363 6.69 -8.76 7.21
N VAL A 364 7.69 -7.89 7.03
CA VAL A 364 9.01 -8.24 6.48
C VAL A 364 9.73 -9.33 7.29
N SER A 365 9.46 -9.40 8.61
CA SER A 365 10.02 -10.44 9.49
C SER A 365 9.56 -11.86 9.17
N LYS A 366 8.42 -12.02 8.48
CA LYS A 366 7.86 -13.32 8.10
C LYS A 366 8.04 -13.63 6.61
N CYS A 367 8.85 -12.85 5.89
CA CYS A 367 9.01 -12.98 4.44
C CYS A 367 7.68 -12.86 3.66
N GLU A 368 6.77 -12.01 4.14
CA GLU A 368 5.55 -11.63 3.43
C GLU A 368 5.86 -10.65 2.29
N ILE A 369 5.51 -11.00 1.05
CA ILE A 369 5.77 -10.17 -0.13
C ILE A 369 4.52 -9.42 -0.62
N ALA A 370 3.33 -9.91 -0.27
CA ALA A 370 2.05 -9.26 -0.56
C ALA A 370 0.99 -9.70 0.47
N ARG A 371 0.04 -8.81 0.77
CA ARG A 371 -1.17 -9.13 1.55
C ARG A 371 -2.41 -8.70 0.78
N PHE A 372 -3.32 -9.65 0.57
CA PHE A 372 -4.61 -9.39 -0.06
C PHE A 372 -5.71 -9.32 0.99
N TYR A 373 -6.67 -8.42 0.81
CA TYR A 373 -7.84 -8.27 1.66
C TYR A 373 -9.06 -8.69 0.85
N LYS A 374 -9.35 -9.99 0.90
CA LYS A 374 -10.40 -10.60 0.10
C LYS A 374 -11.77 -10.29 0.70
N LEU A 375 -12.60 -9.62 -0.08
CA LEU A 375 -13.99 -9.37 0.30
C LEU A 375 -14.86 -10.56 -0.07
N HIS A 376 -15.67 -10.98 0.88
CA HIS A 376 -16.78 -11.92 0.70
C HIS A 376 -18.10 -11.16 0.87
N GLU A 377 -19.24 -11.84 0.99
CA GLU A 377 -20.53 -11.16 1.16
C GLU A 377 -20.62 -10.41 2.51
N ARG A 378 -20.12 -11.02 3.59
CA ARG A 378 -20.21 -10.48 4.96
C ARG A 378 -18.90 -10.43 5.75
N LYS A 379 -17.77 -10.67 5.09
CA LYS A 379 -16.45 -10.66 5.74
C LYS A 379 -15.37 -10.10 4.82
N CYS A 380 -14.33 -9.53 5.43
CA CYS A 380 -13.05 -9.25 4.80
C CYS A 380 -12.00 -10.20 5.39
N GLU A 381 -11.35 -10.99 4.54
CA GLU A 381 -10.42 -12.05 4.92
C GLU A 381 -9.02 -11.73 4.37
N PRO A 382 -8.07 -11.36 5.24
CA PRO A 382 -6.68 -11.19 4.84
C PRO A 382 -6.05 -12.51 4.36
N ILE A 383 -5.31 -12.46 3.25
CA ILE A 383 -4.53 -13.57 2.68
C ILE A 383 -3.08 -13.09 2.55
N VAL A 384 -2.19 -13.76 3.26
CA VAL A 384 -0.76 -13.46 3.32
C VAL A 384 -0.04 -14.26 2.26
N MET A 385 0.73 -13.60 1.38
CA MET A 385 1.57 -14.24 0.37
C MET A 385 3.01 -14.28 0.89
N THR A 386 3.51 -15.49 1.16
CA THR A 386 4.83 -15.68 1.81
C THR A 386 5.81 -16.36 0.88
N VAL A 387 7.06 -15.87 0.88
CA VAL A 387 8.21 -16.62 0.33
C VAL A 387 8.80 -17.47 1.46
N PRO A 388 8.80 -18.81 1.36
CA PRO A 388 9.31 -19.67 2.42
C PRO A 388 10.85 -19.57 2.52
N ARG A 389 11.34 -18.73 3.44
CA ARG A 389 12.75 -18.67 3.85
C ARG A 389 12.90 -19.14 5.28
N LYS A 390 14.03 -19.81 5.58
CA LYS A 390 14.41 -20.26 6.92
C LYS A 390 15.54 -19.37 7.45
N SER A 391 15.26 -18.09 7.60
CA SER A 391 16.24 -17.10 8.02
C SER A 391 15.57 -16.05 8.91
N ASP A 392 16.21 -15.76 10.04
CA ASP A 392 15.87 -14.64 10.93
C ASP A 392 16.64 -13.36 10.56
N LEU A 393 17.34 -13.36 9.43
CA LEU A 393 17.97 -12.17 8.87
C LEU A 393 17.04 -11.49 7.88
N PHE A 394 17.10 -10.16 7.82
CA PHE A 394 16.44 -9.39 6.79
C PHE A 394 16.85 -9.88 5.39
N GLN A 395 15.88 -10.08 4.51
CA GLN A 395 16.08 -10.64 3.16
C GLN A 395 16.14 -9.52 2.13
N ASP A 396 17.34 -8.99 1.90
CA ASP A 396 17.58 -7.89 0.94
C ASP A 396 17.14 -8.20 -0.49
N ASP A 397 17.20 -9.47 -0.87
CA ASP A 397 16.81 -9.91 -2.20
C ASP A 397 15.29 -9.90 -2.43
N LEU A 398 14.49 -9.89 -1.34
CA LEU A 398 13.03 -9.85 -1.40
C LEU A 398 12.48 -8.44 -1.23
N TYR A 399 13.24 -7.56 -0.57
CA TYR A 399 12.82 -6.22 -0.18
C TYR A 399 13.87 -5.20 -0.64
N PRO A 400 13.95 -4.91 -1.96
CA PRO A 400 14.68 -3.74 -2.42
C PRO A 400 14.04 -2.46 -1.86
N ASP A 401 14.73 -1.33 -2.01
CA ASP A 401 14.17 -0.04 -1.60
C ASP A 401 12.89 0.25 -2.42
N THR A 402 11.82 0.59 -1.70
CA THR A 402 10.46 0.67 -2.24
C THR A 402 9.93 2.10 -2.16
N ALA A 403 8.87 2.43 -2.89
CA ALA A 403 8.28 3.77 -2.87
C ALA A 403 7.81 4.17 -1.46
N GLY A 404 8.35 5.29 -0.96
CA GLY A 404 8.02 5.86 0.34
C GLY A 404 6.74 6.69 0.35
N PRO A 405 6.33 7.21 1.53
CA PRO A 405 5.19 8.10 1.67
C PRO A 405 5.52 9.56 1.31
N GLU A 406 6.78 9.89 1.01
CA GLU A 406 7.14 11.27 0.65
C GLU A 406 6.91 11.49 -0.85
N ALA A 407 6.27 12.61 -1.21
CA ALA A 407 6.14 13.01 -2.60
C ALA A 407 7.49 13.52 -3.12
N ALA A 408 7.84 13.11 -4.34
CA ALA A 408 9.07 13.56 -5.00
C ALA A 408 8.94 14.97 -5.56
N LEU A 409 7.73 15.37 -5.96
CA LEU A 409 7.41 16.65 -6.55
C LEU A 409 6.19 17.28 -5.88
N GLU A 410 6.16 18.60 -5.85
CA GLU A 410 4.92 19.34 -5.62
C GLU A 410 4.08 19.39 -6.91
N ALA A 411 2.78 19.67 -6.77
CA ALA A 411 1.86 19.67 -7.92
C ALA A 411 2.29 20.67 -9.01
N GLU A 412 2.74 21.85 -8.60
CA GLU A 412 3.16 22.93 -9.50
C GLU A 412 4.43 22.57 -10.28
N GLU A 413 5.35 21.83 -9.66
CA GLU A 413 6.58 21.36 -10.30
C GLU A 413 6.27 20.33 -11.37
N TRP A 414 5.38 19.38 -11.07
CA TRP A 414 4.92 18.39 -12.05
C TRP A 414 4.18 19.04 -13.23
N VAL A 415 3.30 20.01 -12.96
CA VAL A 415 2.59 20.81 -13.99
C VAL A 415 3.57 21.62 -14.84
N SER A 416 4.68 22.08 -14.27
CA SER A 416 5.75 22.77 -15.01
C SER A 416 6.53 21.85 -15.97
N GLY A 417 6.26 20.54 -15.93
CA GLY A 417 6.88 19.54 -16.80
C GLY A 417 8.05 18.77 -16.16
N GLN A 418 8.23 18.87 -14.85
CA GLN A 418 9.25 18.08 -14.16
C GLN A 418 8.78 16.63 -13.97
N ASP A 419 9.71 15.69 -14.12
CA ASP A 419 9.51 14.27 -13.89
C ASP A 419 10.52 13.79 -12.84
N ALA A 420 10.03 13.08 -11.83
CA ALA A 420 10.87 12.49 -10.80
C ALA A 420 10.36 11.09 -10.45
N ASN A 421 11.28 10.19 -10.14
CA ASN A 421 10.94 8.87 -9.61
C ASN A 421 10.48 8.98 -8.14
N PRO A 422 9.69 8.01 -7.64
CA PRO A 422 9.30 7.97 -6.23
C PRO A 422 10.52 8.00 -5.32
N ILE A 423 10.41 8.71 -4.19
CA ILE A 423 11.45 8.69 -3.15
C ILE A 423 11.45 7.29 -2.53
N LEU A 424 12.56 6.57 -2.66
CA LEU A 424 12.67 5.20 -2.18
C LEU A 424 13.06 5.17 -0.69
N ILE A 425 12.47 4.23 0.04
CA ILE A 425 12.78 3.95 1.45
C ILE A 425 13.15 2.48 1.63
N SER A 426 14.02 2.22 2.58
CA SER A 426 14.40 0.85 2.93
C SER A 426 13.45 0.29 4.00
N LEU A 427 12.90 -0.91 3.75
CA LEU A 427 12.04 -1.58 4.72
C LEU A 427 12.81 -2.22 5.90
N ARG A 428 14.15 -2.09 5.93
CA ARG A 428 14.99 -2.55 7.05
C ARG A 428 14.63 -1.90 8.37
N GLU A 429 14.28 -0.61 8.36
CA GLU A 429 13.97 0.12 9.59
C GLU A 429 12.65 -0.35 10.24
N ALA A 430 11.72 -0.85 9.42
CA ALA A 430 10.48 -1.47 9.88
C ALA A 430 10.68 -2.94 10.33
N TYR A 431 11.88 -3.51 10.15
CA TYR A 431 12.17 -4.88 10.54
C TYR A 431 12.32 -4.99 12.07
N VAL A 432 11.31 -5.58 12.71
CA VAL A 432 11.42 -6.04 14.09
C VAL A 432 11.75 -7.53 14.07
N PRO A 433 12.95 -7.96 14.52
CA PRO A 433 13.28 -9.36 14.62
C PRO A 433 12.27 -10.08 15.51
N SER A 434 11.73 -11.21 15.05
CA SER A 434 10.85 -12.01 15.88
C SER A 434 11.66 -12.55 17.06
N LYS A 435 11.30 -12.18 18.30
CA LYS A 435 11.86 -12.82 19.50
C LYS A 435 11.26 -14.22 19.64
N GLN A 436 11.64 -15.15 18.76
CA GLN A 436 11.48 -16.56 19.08
C GLN A 436 12.52 -16.92 20.14
N ARG A 437 12.09 -16.93 21.41
CA ARG A 437 12.80 -17.69 22.43
C ARG A 437 12.76 -19.14 21.96
N ASP A 438 13.93 -19.68 21.62
CA ASP A 438 14.15 -21.11 21.49
C ASP A 438 13.65 -21.80 22.77
N LEU A 439 12.41 -22.28 22.74
CA LEU A 439 11.94 -23.26 23.70
C LEU A 439 12.63 -24.57 23.32
N LYS A 440 13.84 -24.75 23.84
CA LYS A 440 14.48 -26.07 23.94
C LYS A 440 13.54 -26.96 24.75
N VAL A 441 12.70 -27.71 24.04
CA VAL A 441 11.92 -28.80 24.63
C VAL A 441 12.91 -29.90 24.99
N SER A 442 13.39 -29.85 26.23
CA SER A 442 14.07 -30.96 26.87
C SER A 442 13.06 -32.09 27.05
N ARG A 443 13.02 -33.04 26.10
CA ARG A 443 12.34 -34.32 26.33
C ARG A 443 13.15 -35.10 27.37
N ARG A 444 12.76 -35.04 28.63
CA ARG A 444 13.14 -36.08 29.61
C ARG A 444 12.26 -37.30 29.36
N ASN A 445 12.89 -38.42 29.02
CA ASN A 445 12.25 -39.73 28.95
C ASN A 445 11.68 -40.09 30.33
N VAL A 446 10.36 -40.26 30.40
CA VAL A 446 9.64 -40.72 31.60
C VAL A 446 9.39 -42.21 31.45
N LEU A 447 10.43 -43.04 31.50
CA LEU A 447 10.32 -44.49 31.65
C LEU A 447 11.67 -45.04 32.17
N SER A 448 11.86 -45.01 33.48
CA SER A 448 12.69 -45.97 34.21
C SER A 448 12.41 -45.88 35.73
N ASP A 449 11.85 -46.97 36.24
CA ASP A 449 11.93 -47.53 37.60
C ASP A 449 11.07 -46.99 38.78
N THR A 450 9.95 -47.70 38.94
CA THR A 450 9.42 -48.36 40.15
C THR A 450 10.20 -48.33 41.49
N ARG A 451 9.58 -47.68 42.51
CA ARG A 451 9.34 -48.01 43.96
C ARG A 451 10.48 -48.54 44.90
N PRO A 452 10.34 -48.49 46.26
CA PRO A 452 9.57 -47.60 47.16
C PRO A 452 10.33 -47.10 48.43
N ALA A 453 9.77 -46.03 49.04
CA ALA A 453 9.71 -45.60 50.46
C ALA A 453 10.83 -45.91 51.49
N VAL A 454 11.36 -44.87 52.18
CA VAL A 454 11.55 -44.77 53.65
C VAL A 454 11.64 -43.28 54.07
N ALA A 455 10.90 -42.89 55.12
CA ALA A 455 11.15 -41.73 56.00
C ALA A 455 11.49 -42.30 57.42
N PRO A 456 12.02 -41.58 58.44
CA PRO A 456 11.94 -40.12 58.66
C PRO A 456 13.14 -39.44 59.40
N SER A 457 12.96 -38.14 59.70
CA SER A 457 13.41 -37.38 60.89
C SER A 457 14.49 -36.27 60.77
N SER A 458 14.02 -35.05 61.06
CA SER A 458 14.60 -33.93 61.85
C SER A 458 16.09 -33.56 61.75
N ALA A 459 16.35 -32.31 61.32
CA ALA A 459 16.99 -31.24 62.14
C ALA A 459 17.14 -29.93 61.33
N ARG A 460 17.33 -28.84 62.05
CA ARG A 460 17.15 -27.41 61.69
C ARG A 460 18.51 -26.74 61.33
N PRO A 461 18.63 -25.40 61.18
CA PRO A 461 19.01 -24.73 59.92
C PRO A 461 20.43 -24.08 59.92
N GLY A 462 20.95 -23.77 58.73
CA GLY A 462 22.08 -22.86 58.52
C GLY A 462 21.82 -22.02 57.25
N ALA A 463 21.67 -20.72 57.37
CA ALA A 463 22.75 -19.72 57.38
C ALA A 463 22.97 -19.14 55.98
N SER A 464 22.61 -17.86 55.90
CA SER A 464 22.79 -16.87 54.85
C SER A 464 24.23 -16.78 54.31
N THR A 465 24.36 -16.59 53.00
CA THR A 465 25.36 -15.67 52.44
C THR A 465 24.75 -14.92 51.25
N SER A 466 24.44 -13.66 51.49
CA SER A 466 24.12 -12.65 50.49
C SER A 466 25.34 -11.73 50.36
N ALA A 467 25.92 -11.61 49.16
CA ALA A 467 26.80 -10.51 48.79
C ALA A 467 26.01 -9.67 47.78
N VAL A 468 25.31 -8.62 48.24
CA VAL A 468 25.74 -7.21 48.27
C VAL A 468 26.22 -6.70 46.90
N SER A 469 25.35 -5.93 46.25
CA SER A 469 25.76 -4.77 45.47
C SER A 469 24.83 -3.62 45.83
N VAL A 470 25.44 -2.58 46.39
CA VAL A 470 24.84 -1.42 47.02
C VAL A 470 24.34 -0.46 45.93
N HIS A 471 23.03 -0.17 45.96
CA HIS A 471 22.46 1.04 45.37
C HIS A 471 22.51 2.16 46.41
N THR A 472 23.01 3.33 46.01
CA THR A 472 22.76 4.58 46.74
C THR A 472 22.10 5.57 45.78
N LEU A 473 20.81 5.80 46.00
CA LEU A 473 20.04 6.99 45.62
C LEU A 473 20.52 8.16 46.51
N VAL A 474 20.42 9.47 46.27
CA VAL A 474 19.49 10.43 45.61
C VAL A 474 20.29 11.78 45.57
N PRO A 475 19.76 13.01 45.32
CA PRO A 475 18.57 13.50 44.60
C PRO A 475 18.87 14.65 43.61
N GLY A 476 17.82 15.15 42.96
CA GLY A 476 17.87 16.15 41.88
C GLY A 476 18.45 17.53 42.22
N GLY A 477 18.88 18.19 41.14
CA GLY A 477 19.26 19.60 41.10
C GLY A 477 19.44 20.03 39.64
N SER A 478 18.72 21.08 39.25
CA SER A 478 18.76 21.73 37.94
C SER A 478 20.13 22.39 37.68
N LEU A 479 20.83 21.97 36.62
CA LEU A 479 21.92 22.74 35.97
C LEU A 479 21.94 22.42 34.46
N THR A 480 21.48 23.39 33.67
CA THR A 480 21.44 23.41 32.21
C THR A 480 22.76 23.97 31.63
N GLY A 481 23.20 23.45 30.49
CA GLY A 481 24.12 24.13 29.55
C GLY A 481 25.57 23.63 29.47
N ALA A 482 26.27 23.39 30.58
CA ALA A 482 27.72 23.15 30.53
C ALA A 482 28.13 21.70 30.16
N ALA A 483 27.32 20.70 30.52
CA ALA A 483 27.64 19.29 30.28
C ALA A 483 27.35 18.81 28.85
N GLU A 484 26.44 19.48 28.13
CA GLU A 484 26.17 19.19 26.71
C GLU A 484 27.26 19.76 25.78
N ALA A 485 27.85 20.91 26.13
CA ALA A 485 28.92 21.51 25.35
C ALA A 485 30.18 20.62 25.31
N GLY A 486 30.54 19.98 26.43
CA GLY A 486 31.68 19.07 26.49
C GLY A 486 31.49 17.80 25.64
N LYS A 487 30.28 17.24 25.63
CA LYS A 487 29.94 16.08 24.78
C LYS A 487 29.92 16.43 23.30
N LEU A 488 29.46 17.64 22.96
CA LEU A 488 29.45 18.10 21.57
C LEU A 488 30.86 18.30 21.02
N GLU A 489 31.78 18.84 21.82
CA GLU A 489 33.18 19.03 21.42
C GLU A 489 33.89 17.67 21.19
N GLU A 490 33.61 16.67 22.03
CA GLU A 490 34.14 15.31 21.88
C GLU A 490 33.66 14.65 20.58
N VAL A 491 32.36 14.75 20.27
CA VAL A 491 31.77 14.23 19.02
C VAL A 491 32.33 14.96 17.80
N MET A 492 32.54 16.28 17.88
CA MET A 492 33.17 17.05 16.80
C MET A 492 34.62 16.66 16.58
N GLN A 493 35.35 16.30 17.64
CA GLN A 493 36.73 15.82 17.55
C GLN A 493 36.80 14.43 16.91
N GLU A 494 35.90 13.52 17.26
CA GLU A 494 35.77 12.21 16.61
C GLU A 494 35.40 12.32 15.12
N LEU A 495 34.47 13.21 14.76
CA LEU A 495 34.11 13.47 13.36
C LEU A 495 35.29 14.01 12.54
N ARG A 496 36.13 14.87 13.13
CA ARG A 496 37.36 15.35 12.47
C ARG A 496 38.37 14.21 12.28
N ALA A 497 38.54 13.33 13.27
CA ALA A 497 39.43 12.18 13.17
C ALA A 497 38.97 11.19 12.10
N LEU A 498 37.67 10.88 12.05
CA LEU A 498 37.10 10.00 11.02
C LEU A 498 37.24 10.58 9.60
N ARG A 499 37.04 11.90 9.42
CA ARG A 499 37.26 12.55 8.13
C ARG A 499 38.72 12.47 7.67
N ALA A 500 39.68 12.59 8.58
CA ALA A 500 41.09 12.44 8.26
C ALA A 500 41.43 11.00 7.82
N LEU A 501 40.88 10.00 8.52
CA LEU A 501 41.07 8.59 8.17
C LEU A 501 40.47 8.24 6.81
N VAL A 502 39.27 8.74 6.51
CA VAL A 502 38.63 8.53 5.19
C VAL A 502 39.47 9.14 4.07
N LYS A 503 40.03 10.34 4.29
CA LYS A 503 40.93 10.97 3.32
C LYS A 503 42.19 10.13 3.07
N GLU A 504 42.80 9.60 4.13
CA GLU A 504 43.99 8.75 4.01
C GLU A 504 43.69 7.43 3.26
N GLN A 505 42.54 6.80 3.55
CA GLN A 505 42.12 5.60 2.80
C GLN A 505 41.83 5.92 1.32
N GLY A 506 41.24 7.07 1.02
CA GLY A 506 41.04 7.53 -0.36
C GLY A 506 42.34 7.71 -1.13
N GLU A 507 43.35 8.33 -0.50
CA GLU A 507 44.69 8.47 -1.09
C GLU A 507 45.38 7.11 -1.29
N ARG A 508 45.18 6.17 -0.36
CA ARG A 508 45.72 4.80 -0.47
C ARG A 508 45.07 4.04 -1.62
N ILE A 509 43.75 4.13 -1.79
CA ILE A 509 43.02 3.50 -2.88
C ILE A 509 43.50 4.07 -4.22
N GLY A 510 43.63 5.38 -4.35
CA GLY A 510 44.13 6.00 -5.58
C GLY A 510 45.54 5.54 -5.96
N ARG A 511 46.45 5.35 -4.98
CA ARG A 511 47.79 4.79 -5.26
C ARG A 511 47.74 3.34 -5.71
N LEU A 512 46.82 2.54 -5.17
CA LEU A 512 46.63 1.14 -5.57
C LEU A 512 46.03 1.05 -6.98
N GLU A 513 45.10 1.94 -7.32
CA GLU A 513 44.54 2.05 -8.67
C GLU A 513 45.60 2.46 -9.70
N GLU A 514 46.47 3.43 -9.39
CA GLU A 514 47.62 3.78 -10.24
C GLU A 514 48.61 2.62 -10.42
N GLN A 515 48.81 1.79 -9.39
CA GLN A 515 49.67 0.61 -9.49
C GLN A 515 49.04 -0.48 -10.34
N LEU A 516 47.72 -0.67 -10.24
CA LEU A 516 46.97 -1.64 -11.04
C LEU A 516 46.97 -1.24 -12.52
N GLY A 517 46.75 0.05 -12.82
CA GLY A 517 46.78 0.58 -14.19
C GLY A 517 48.16 0.62 -14.85
N ARG A 518 49.24 0.32 -14.12
CA ARG A 518 50.59 0.12 -14.68
C ARG A 518 50.94 -1.36 -14.90
N MET A 519 50.08 -2.27 -14.44
CA MET A 519 50.23 -3.72 -14.60
C MET A 519 49.38 -4.30 -15.75
N GLU A 520 48.39 -3.54 -16.23
CA GLU A 520 47.75 -3.72 -17.55
C GLU A 520 48.55 -3.01 -18.64
#